data_AF-A0A822CXN9-F1
#
_entry.id   AF-A0A822CXN9-F1
#
_cell.length_a   1.000
_cell.length_b   1.000
_cell.length_c   1.000
_cell.angle_alpha   90.00
_cell.angle_beta   90.00
_cell.angle_gamma   90.00
#
_symmetry.space_group_name_H-M   'P 1'
#
loop_
_entity.id
_entity.type
_entity.pdbx_description
1 polymer ?
#
loop_
_entity_poly.entity_id
_entity_poly.type
_entity_poly.pdbx_seq_one_letter_code
_entity_poly.pdbx_strand_id
1 'polypeptide(L)'
;MIFVGLIMYIFGSIGNILNICVFTKWCRPNKRSKYSGCCYKSNSSLYLLASSISNLIVIIYPLLTRILLDGYQYHIKESNEFLLCKLRYYVLHTFDLISLTCICLATFDRYLISSREVRLRRLIPTTKQTKSIILFVFLLFGLHSIPLIIYNGVSKAGYCIILSTYYLYYYLYAFQIFLHGVIPIIFLSTFGLLTLKQLRIISKRKNRYGMMNSDKQLSRMLLLLSLAIILSSIPYCI
;
A
#
# COMPACT_ATOMS: atom_id res chain seq x y z
N MET A 1 -18.79 16.04 -4.05
CA MET A 1 -17.88 14.90 -4.31
C MET A 1 -16.84 15.19 -5.40
N ILE A 2 -17.22 15.83 -6.52
CA ILE A 2 -16.32 16.14 -7.65
C ILE A 2 -15.08 16.94 -7.23
N PHE A 3 -15.26 18.09 -6.56
CA PHE A 3 -14.14 18.94 -6.15
C PHE A 3 -13.13 18.23 -5.24
N VAL A 4 -13.61 17.45 -4.26
CA VAL A 4 -12.75 16.64 -3.38
C VAL A 4 -11.99 15.59 -4.19
N GLY A 5 -12.68 14.89 -5.10
CA GLY A 5 -12.05 13.90 -5.99
C GLY A 5 -10.96 14.50 -6.87
N LEU A 6 -11.20 15.68 -7.46
CA LEU A 6 -10.22 16.40 -8.28
C LEU A 6 -8.99 16.84 -7.47
N ILE A 7 -9.20 17.36 -6.27
CA ILE A 7 -8.10 17.73 -5.36
C ILE A 7 -7.27 16.48 -5.01
N MET A 8 -7.92 15.38 -4.64
CA MET A 8 -7.24 14.11 -4.36
C MET A 8 -6.48 13.58 -5.57
N TYR A 9 -7.04 13.73 -6.78
CA TYR A 9 -6.40 13.31 -8.02
C TYR A 9 -5.12 14.10 -8.28
N ILE A 10 -5.16 15.44 -8.19
CA ILE A 10 -4.00 16.31 -8.47
C ILE A 10 -2.91 16.09 -7.43
N PHE A 11 -3.22 16.28 -6.14
CA PHE A 11 -2.23 16.17 -5.08
C PHE A 11 -1.74 14.74 -4.90
N GLY A 12 -2.63 13.75 -5.05
CA GLY A 12 -2.28 12.34 -4.98
C GLY A 12 -1.34 11.92 -6.11
N SER A 13 -1.57 12.39 -7.35
CA SER A 13 -0.68 12.10 -8.48
C SER A 13 0.71 12.71 -8.26
N ILE A 14 0.78 14.00 -7.94
CA ILE A 14 2.05 14.71 -7.69
C ILE A 14 2.81 14.03 -6.54
N GLY A 15 2.13 13.76 -5.42
CA GLY A 15 2.73 13.12 -4.25
C GLY A 15 3.30 11.74 -4.54
N ASN A 16 2.55 10.88 -5.26
CA ASN A 16 3.05 9.54 -5.61
C ASN A 16 4.19 9.59 -6.62
N ILE A 17 4.18 10.50 -7.60
CA ILE A 17 5.30 10.69 -8.54
C ILE A 17 6.57 11.12 -7.80
N LEU A 18 6.46 12.06 -6.85
CA LEU A 18 7.59 12.48 -6.02
C LEU A 18 8.11 11.32 -5.15
N ASN A 19 7.22 10.55 -4.53
CA ASN A 19 7.59 9.36 -3.77
C ASN A 19 8.34 8.33 -4.63
N ILE A 20 7.85 8.05 -5.85
CA ILE A 20 8.51 7.16 -6.81
C ILE A 20 9.91 7.67 -7.13
N CYS A 21 10.07 8.96 -7.41
CA CYS A 21 11.38 9.57 -7.67
C CYS A 21 12.35 9.40 -6.49
N VAL A 22 11.90 9.70 -5.28
CA VAL A 22 12.71 9.60 -4.05
C VAL A 22 13.08 8.15 -3.76
N PHE A 23 12.11 7.23 -3.77
CA PHE A 23 12.36 5.82 -3.46
C PHE A 23 13.18 5.13 -4.53
N THR A 24 13.03 5.48 -5.81
CA THR A 24 13.90 4.97 -6.88
C THR A 24 15.36 5.38 -6.63
N LYS A 25 15.61 6.62 -6.23
CA LYS A 25 16.95 7.09 -5.86
C LYS A 25 17.50 6.36 -4.63
N TRP A 26 16.68 6.13 -3.60
CA TRP A 26 17.09 5.41 -2.39
C TRP A 26 17.34 3.90 -2.61
N CYS A 27 16.64 3.31 -3.57
CA CYS A 27 16.81 1.90 -3.95
C CYS A 27 18.10 1.65 -4.75
N ARG A 28 18.68 2.67 -5.41
CA ARG A 28 19.92 2.50 -6.18
C ARG A 28 21.11 2.14 -5.26
N PRO A 29 21.97 1.19 -5.67
CA PRO A 29 23.20 0.91 -4.95
C PRO A 29 24.14 2.12 -5.06
N ASN A 30 24.30 2.85 -3.96
CA ASN A 30 25.24 3.97 -3.92
C ASN A 30 26.67 3.41 -3.86
N LYS A 31 27.50 3.69 -4.88
CA LYS A 31 28.90 3.24 -4.97
C LYS A 31 29.78 3.71 -3.80
N ARG A 32 29.35 4.73 -3.03
CA ARG A 32 30.03 5.20 -1.80
C ARG A 32 29.81 4.32 -0.57
N SER A 33 28.86 3.39 -0.58
CA SER A 33 28.53 2.51 0.57
C SER A 33 29.37 1.22 0.56
N LYS A 34 30.63 1.28 0.13
CA LYS A 34 31.56 0.14 0.24
C LYS A 34 32.35 0.14 1.56
N TYR A 35 32.30 1.25 2.31
CA TYR A 35 33.13 1.50 3.50
C TYR A 35 32.38 1.52 4.85
N SER A 36 31.05 1.37 4.90
CA SER A 36 30.35 1.18 6.18
C SER A 36 30.05 -0.30 6.39
N GLY A 37 31.02 -1.04 6.91
CA GLY A 37 30.83 -2.41 7.37
C GLY A 37 29.69 -2.47 8.39
N CYS A 38 28.79 -3.44 8.22
CA CYS A 38 27.78 -3.83 9.21
C CYS A 38 26.57 -2.89 9.43
N CYS A 39 25.98 -2.33 8.36
CA CYS A 39 24.62 -1.78 8.43
C CYS A 39 23.71 -2.58 7.48
N TYR A 40 22.80 -3.38 8.04
CA TYR A 40 21.77 -4.09 7.28
C TYR A 40 20.96 -3.07 6.46
N LYS A 41 21.16 -3.05 5.13
CA LYS A 41 20.43 -2.13 4.26
C LYS A 41 18.97 -2.58 4.19
N SER A 42 18.11 -1.82 4.86
CA SER A 42 16.66 -2.02 4.80
C SER A 42 16.14 -2.01 3.37
N ASN A 43 15.30 -2.99 3.04
CA ASN A 43 14.60 -3.02 1.76
C ASN A 43 13.22 -2.33 1.83
N SER A 44 12.89 -1.70 2.96
CA SER A 44 11.65 -0.92 3.15
C SER A 44 11.37 0.09 2.03
N SER A 45 12.41 0.70 1.45
CA SER A 45 12.24 1.64 0.33
C SER A 45 11.72 0.97 -0.94
N LEU A 46 12.01 -0.32 -1.16
CA LEU A 46 11.50 -1.08 -2.31
C LEU A 46 10.00 -1.38 -2.15
N TYR A 47 9.58 -1.77 -0.94
CA TYR A 47 8.17 -1.95 -0.64
C TYR A 47 7.40 -0.62 -0.78
N LEU A 48 7.96 0.48 -0.29
CA LEU A 48 7.35 1.80 -0.43
C LEU A 48 7.32 2.31 -1.87
N LEU A 49 8.31 1.96 -2.69
CA LEU A 49 8.29 2.21 -4.12
C LEU A 49 7.13 1.45 -4.79
N ALA A 50 6.99 0.16 -4.52
CA ALA A 50 5.91 -0.67 -5.05
C ALA A 50 4.52 -0.15 -4.62
N SER A 51 4.38 0.26 -3.36
CA SER A 51 3.17 0.90 -2.85
C SER A 51 2.87 2.23 -3.57
N SER A 52 3.87 3.09 -3.77
CA SER A 52 3.67 4.38 -4.46
C SER A 52 3.27 4.21 -5.92
N ILE A 53 3.83 3.22 -6.62
CA ILE A 53 3.42 2.86 -7.98
C ILE A 53 1.97 2.36 -7.99
N SER A 54 1.62 1.48 -7.05
CA SER A 54 0.27 0.92 -6.95
C SER A 54 -0.78 2.00 -6.64
N ASN A 55 -0.48 2.90 -5.69
CA ASN A 55 -1.33 4.06 -5.40
C ASN A 55 -1.50 4.98 -6.61
N LEU A 56 -0.43 5.20 -7.39
CA LEU A 56 -0.51 6.02 -8.60
C LEU A 56 -1.45 5.39 -9.63
N ILE A 57 -1.41 4.06 -9.81
CA ILE A 57 -2.33 3.34 -10.71
C ILE A 57 -3.79 3.49 -10.23
N VAL A 58 -4.03 3.37 -8.93
CA VAL A 58 -5.37 3.56 -8.32
C VAL A 58 -5.89 4.99 -8.53
N ILE A 59 -5.02 5.99 -8.45
CA ILE A 59 -5.40 7.39 -8.66
C ILE A 59 -5.66 7.68 -10.15
N ILE A 60 -4.80 7.22 -11.04
CA ILE A 60 -4.91 7.53 -12.48
C ILE A 60 -6.17 6.92 -13.08
N TYR A 61 -6.52 5.68 -12.73
CA TYR A 61 -7.59 4.96 -13.40
C TYR A 61 -8.88 4.81 -12.55
N PRO A 62 -8.90 4.06 -11.43
CA PRO A 62 -10.10 3.94 -10.60
C PRO A 62 -10.68 5.26 -10.07
N LEU A 63 -9.85 6.19 -9.59
CA LEU A 63 -10.33 7.46 -9.07
C LEU A 63 -10.85 8.36 -10.20
N LEU A 64 -10.14 8.43 -11.33
CA LEU A 64 -10.59 9.21 -12.50
C LEU A 64 -11.94 8.71 -13.03
N THR A 65 -12.07 7.39 -13.22
CA THR A 65 -13.32 6.77 -13.67
C THR A 65 -14.45 6.95 -12.64
N ARG A 66 -14.15 6.97 -11.34
CA ARG A 66 -15.11 7.31 -10.29
C ARG A 66 -15.62 8.74 -10.40
N ILE A 67 -14.74 9.71 -10.61
CA ILE A 67 -15.12 11.11 -10.77
C ILE A 67 -16.01 11.27 -12.00
N LEU A 68 -15.70 10.58 -13.10
CA LEU A 68 -16.52 10.60 -14.31
C LEU A 68 -17.92 10.01 -14.06
N LEU A 69 -18.01 8.83 -13.45
CA LEU A 69 -19.26 8.09 -13.26
C LEU A 69 -20.13 8.70 -12.15
N ASP A 70 -19.60 8.79 -10.94
CA ASP A 70 -20.36 9.21 -9.76
C ASP A 70 -20.51 10.74 -9.73
N GLY A 71 -19.53 11.47 -10.26
CA GLY A 71 -19.50 12.92 -10.27
C GLY A 71 -20.43 13.53 -11.32
N TYR A 72 -20.37 13.03 -12.54
CA TYR A 72 -21.18 13.53 -13.66
C TYR A 72 -22.43 12.69 -13.94
N GLN A 73 -22.72 11.70 -13.09
CA GLN A 73 -23.85 10.77 -13.25
C GLN A 73 -23.87 10.10 -14.64
N TYR A 74 -22.70 9.72 -15.13
CA TYR A 74 -22.59 9.08 -16.44
C TYR A 74 -23.13 7.65 -16.39
N HIS A 75 -24.15 7.36 -17.19
CA HIS A 75 -24.74 6.02 -17.30
C HIS A 75 -23.86 5.10 -18.15
N ILE A 76 -23.51 3.94 -17.60
CA ILE A 76 -22.67 2.96 -18.28
C ILE A 76 -23.48 2.26 -19.37
N LYS A 77 -22.92 2.22 -20.58
CA LYS A 77 -23.43 1.45 -21.72
C LYS A 77 -22.74 0.09 -21.80
N GLU A 78 -23.38 -0.89 -22.42
CA GLU A 78 -22.81 -2.22 -22.64
C GLU A 78 -21.43 -2.18 -23.33
N SER A 79 -21.24 -1.24 -24.27
CA SER A 79 -19.95 -1.06 -24.98
C SER A 79 -18.77 -0.74 -24.05
N ASN A 80 -19.05 -0.10 -22.91
CA ASN A 80 -18.03 0.40 -21.98
C ASN A 80 -18.06 -0.32 -20.63
N GLU A 81 -18.94 -1.31 -20.45
CA GLU A 81 -19.10 -2.07 -19.20
C GLU A 81 -17.78 -2.63 -18.70
N PHE A 82 -17.01 -3.27 -19.59
CA PHE A 82 -15.76 -3.91 -19.21
C PHE A 82 -14.78 -2.90 -18.60
N LEU A 83 -14.57 -1.76 -19.27
CA LEU A 83 -13.62 -0.74 -18.84
C LEU A 83 -14.11 0.09 -17.66
N LEU A 84 -15.39 0.43 -17.59
CA LEU A 84 -15.90 1.33 -16.56
C LEU A 84 -16.32 0.58 -15.29
N CYS A 85 -16.52 -0.72 -15.39
CA CYS A 85 -17.01 -1.55 -14.29
C CYS A 85 -16.02 -2.65 -13.91
N LYS A 86 -15.90 -3.69 -14.73
CA LYS A 86 -15.14 -4.91 -14.39
C LYS A 86 -13.65 -4.60 -14.15
N LEU A 87 -13.01 -3.96 -15.11
CA LEU A 87 -11.60 -3.59 -15.04
C LEU A 87 -11.35 -2.52 -13.96
N ARG A 88 -12.27 -1.55 -13.81
CA ARG A 88 -12.18 -0.52 -12.76
C ARG A 88 -12.09 -1.15 -11.36
N TYR A 89 -13.03 -2.02 -11.00
CA TYR A 89 -13.03 -2.65 -9.68
C TYR A 89 -11.86 -3.62 -9.52
N TYR A 90 -11.53 -4.40 -10.55
CA TYR A 90 -10.34 -5.25 -10.52
C TYR A 90 -9.07 -4.47 -10.21
N VAL A 91 -8.81 -3.38 -10.94
CA VAL A 91 -7.62 -2.54 -10.74
C VAL A 91 -7.65 -1.86 -9.38
N LEU A 92 -8.79 -1.29 -8.97
CA LEU A 92 -8.93 -0.66 -7.66
C LEU A 92 -8.51 -1.61 -6.55
N HIS A 93 -9.16 -2.77 -6.47
CA HIS A 93 -8.98 -3.72 -5.38
C HIS A 93 -7.62 -4.41 -5.38
N THR A 94 -7.10 -4.75 -6.57
CA THR A 94 -5.79 -5.39 -6.70
C THR A 94 -4.68 -4.47 -6.19
N PHE A 95 -4.60 -3.25 -6.73
CA PHE A 95 -3.48 -2.36 -6.46
C PHE A 95 -3.57 -1.70 -5.07
N ASP A 96 -4.78 -1.52 -4.55
CA ASP A 96 -4.99 -1.02 -3.19
C ASP A 96 -4.48 -2.03 -2.15
N LEU A 97 -4.85 -3.32 -2.27
CA LEU A 97 -4.33 -4.38 -1.38
C LEU A 97 -2.81 -4.57 -1.51
N ILE A 98 -2.28 -4.49 -2.74
CA ILE A 98 -0.82 -4.55 -2.95
C ILE A 98 -0.14 -3.39 -2.23
N SER A 99 -0.66 -2.17 -2.36
CA SER A 99 -0.11 -1.00 -1.70
C SER A 99 -0.10 -1.15 -0.18
N LEU A 100 -1.24 -1.53 0.38
CA LEU A 100 -1.45 -1.71 1.81
C LEU A 100 -0.54 -2.80 2.39
N THR A 101 -0.45 -3.94 1.69
CA THR A 101 0.43 -5.05 2.07
C THR A 101 1.90 -4.65 1.99
N CYS A 102 2.31 -3.90 0.96
CA CYS A 102 3.67 -3.38 0.86
C CYS A 102 4.00 -2.43 2.02
N ILE A 103 3.08 -1.58 2.45
CA ILE A 103 3.27 -0.70 3.62
C ILE A 103 3.39 -1.52 4.91
N CYS A 104 2.58 -2.58 5.06
CA CYS A 104 2.71 -3.53 6.16
C CYS A 104 4.11 -4.18 6.17
N LEU A 105 4.54 -4.73 5.04
CA LEU A 105 5.87 -5.34 4.88
C LEU A 105 7.01 -4.35 5.11
N ALA A 106 6.88 -3.10 4.68
CA ALA A 106 7.86 -2.05 4.95
C ALA A 106 7.95 -1.74 6.46
N THR A 107 6.81 -1.71 7.15
CA THR A 107 6.75 -1.52 8.61
C THR A 107 7.38 -2.70 9.34
N PHE A 108 7.13 -3.92 8.88
CA PHE A 108 7.73 -5.14 9.43
C PHE A 108 9.25 -5.18 9.21
N ASP A 109 9.73 -4.86 8.02
CA ASP A 109 11.16 -4.76 7.71
C ASP A 109 11.86 -3.75 8.64
N ARG A 110 11.20 -2.61 8.91
CA ARG A 110 11.72 -1.63 9.90
C ARG A 110 11.72 -2.17 11.32
N TYR A 111 10.68 -2.89 11.72
CA TYR A 111 10.65 -3.53 13.02
C TYR A 111 11.84 -4.49 13.19
N LEU A 112 12.07 -5.39 12.22
CA LEU A 112 13.18 -6.35 12.26
C LEU A 112 14.53 -5.65 12.41
N ILE A 113 14.77 -4.57 11.67
CA ILE A 113 16.02 -3.80 11.72
C ILE A 113 16.20 -3.09 13.06
N SER A 114 15.11 -2.53 13.59
CA SER A 114 15.16 -1.85 14.89
C SER A 114 15.37 -2.84 16.04
N SER A 115 14.99 -4.11 15.87
CA SER A 115 15.04 -5.12 16.92
C SER A 115 16.45 -5.34 17.48
N ARG A 116 16.53 -5.52 18.80
CA ARG A 116 17.78 -5.84 19.51
C ARG A 116 18.21 -7.28 19.30
N GLU A 117 17.25 -8.15 19.06
CA GLU A 117 17.49 -9.57 18.99
C GLU A 117 18.15 -9.95 17.66
N VAL A 118 19.31 -10.59 17.74
CA VAL A 118 20.08 -11.02 16.56
C VAL A 118 19.26 -12.00 15.72
N ARG A 119 18.47 -12.87 16.36
CA ARG A 119 17.60 -13.84 15.67
C ARG A 119 16.59 -13.13 14.76
N LEU A 120 15.94 -12.08 15.24
CA LEU A 120 14.99 -11.29 14.45
C LEU A 120 15.69 -10.53 13.30
N ARG A 121 16.88 -9.98 13.53
CA ARG A 121 17.65 -9.32 12.45
C ARG A 121 18.08 -10.28 11.34
N ARG A 122 18.26 -11.57 11.63
CA ARG A 122 18.59 -12.58 10.60
C ARG A 122 17.43 -12.86 9.64
N LEU A 123 16.20 -12.48 9.99
CA LEU A 123 15.02 -12.64 9.13
C LEU A 123 14.88 -11.52 8.08
N ILE A 124 15.73 -10.49 8.12
CA ILE A 124 15.69 -9.40 7.15
C ILE A 124 15.97 -9.98 5.75
N PRO A 125 15.04 -9.82 4.79
CA PRO A 125 15.21 -10.38 3.46
C PRO A 125 16.34 -9.66 2.72
N THR A 126 17.03 -10.38 1.85
CA THR A 126 17.92 -9.77 0.86
C THR A 126 17.13 -8.95 -0.17
N THR A 127 17.80 -8.09 -0.94
CA THR A 127 17.13 -7.34 -2.01
C THR A 127 16.50 -8.26 -3.08
N LYS A 128 17.13 -9.40 -3.39
CA LYS A 128 16.57 -10.40 -4.31
C LYS A 128 15.29 -11.03 -3.75
N GLN A 129 15.33 -11.45 -2.48
CA GLN A 129 14.15 -11.99 -1.79
C GLN A 129 13.04 -10.95 -1.69
N THR A 130 13.36 -9.69 -1.39
CA THR A 130 12.37 -8.60 -1.33
C THR A 130 11.67 -8.41 -2.67
N LYS A 131 12.41 -8.41 -3.79
CA LYS A 131 11.79 -8.35 -5.13
C LYS A 131 10.90 -9.56 -5.40
N SER A 132 11.32 -10.76 -4.97
CA SER A 132 10.51 -11.98 -5.09
C SER A 132 9.23 -11.90 -4.24
N ILE A 133 9.30 -11.37 -3.02
CA ILE A 133 8.15 -11.15 -2.13
C ILE A 133 7.18 -10.15 -2.78
N ILE A 134 7.68 -9.03 -3.31
CA ILE A 134 6.86 -8.05 -4.03
C ILE A 134 6.17 -8.72 -5.22
N LEU A 135 6.91 -9.44 -6.07
CA LEU A 135 6.33 -10.14 -7.21
C LEU A 135 5.25 -11.15 -6.77
N PHE A 136 5.51 -11.91 -5.70
CA PHE A 136 4.53 -12.82 -5.13
C PHE A 136 3.26 -12.10 -4.65
N VAL A 137 3.40 -10.95 -3.98
CA VAL A 137 2.27 -10.10 -3.55
C VAL A 137 1.45 -9.64 -4.76
N PHE A 138 2.10 -9.20 -5.85
CA PHE A 138 1.40 -8.83 -7.09
C PHE A 138 0.62 -10.00 -7.69
N LEU A 139 1.23 -11.19 -7.77
CA LEU A 139 0.57 -12.38 -8.30
C LEU A 139 -0.59 -12.83 -7.42
N LEU A 140 -0.38 -12.88 -6.09
CA LEU A 140 -1.39 -13.29 -5.13
C LEU A 140 -2.64 -12.41 -5.22
N PHE A 141 -2.48 -11.09 -5.15
CA PHE A 141 -3.62 -10.18 -5.19
C PHE A 141 -4.21 -9.99 -6.58
N GLY A 142 -3.40 -10.14 -7.64
CA GLY A 142 -3.90 -10.19 -9.01
C GLY A 142 -4.83 -11.38 -9.23
N LEU A 143 -4.41 -12.58 -8.81
CA LEU A 143 -5.24 -13.79 -8.91
C LEU A 143 -6.48 -13.72 -7.99
N HIS A 144 -6.31 -13.26 -6.76
CA HIS A 144 -7.40 -13.10 -5.79
C HIS A 144 -8.50 -12.16 -6.29
N SER A 145 -8.16 -11.17 -7.10
CA SER A 145 -9.09 -10.15 -7.61
C SER A 145 -9.83 -10.57 -8.88
N ILE A 146 -9.46 -11.68 -9.53
CA ILE A 146 -10.11 -12.18 -10.77
C ILE A 146 -11.65 -12.28 -10.64
N PRO A 147 -12.23 -12.76 -9.53
CA PRO A 147 -13.69 -12.83 -9.38
C PRO A 147 -14.39 -11.48 -9.53
N LEU A 148 -13.71 -10.35 -9.29
CA LEU A 148 -14.28 -9.01 -9.54
C LEU A 148 -14.55 -8.76 -11.02
N ILE A 149 -13.77 -9.34 -11.94
CA ILE A 149 -14.02 -9.24 -13.37
C ILE A 149 -15.25 -10.06 -13.77
N ILE A 150 -15.45 -11.19 -13.11
CA ILE A 150 -16.51 -12.15 -13.42
C ILE A 150 -17.87 -11.68 -12.87
N TYR A 151 -17.89 -11.24 -11.61
CA TYR A 151 -19.13 -10.99 -10.88
C TYR A 151 -19.59 -9.53 -10.87
N ASN A 152 -18.78 -8.56 -11.28
CA ASN A 152 -19.26 -7.19 -11.49
C ASN A 152 -19.95 -7.05 -12.85
N GLY A 153 -21.04 -6.29 -12.89
CA GLY A 153 -21.77 -5.99 -14.12
C GLY A 153 -22.52 -4.67 -14.00
N VAL A 154 -23.34 -4.38 -15.01
CA VAL A 154 -24.12 -3.14 -15.08
C VAL A 154 -25.59 -3.44 -14.74
N SER A 155 -26.15 -2.64 -13.85
CA SER A 155 -27.58 -2.66 -13.51
C SER A 155 -28.42 -2.05 -14.64
N LYS A 156 -29.74 -2.32 -14.63
CA LYS A 156 -30.67 -1.72 -15.61
C LYS A 156 -30.68 -0.19 -15.59
N ALA A 157 -30.26 0.43 -14.48
CA ALA A 157 -30.15 1.87 -14.34
C ALA A 157 -28.77 2.43 -14.79
N GLY A 158 -27.87 1.59 -15.31
CA GLY A 158 -26.55 2.00 -15.81
C GLY A 158 -25.47 2.15 -14.73
N TYR A 159 -25.69 1.62 -13.52
CA TYR A 159 -24.70 1.62 -12.43
C TYR A 159 -23.99 0.27 -12.29
N CYS A 160 -22.74 0.31 -11.83
CA CYS A 160 -21.99 -0.88 -11.48
C CYS A 160 -22.52 -1.58 -10.24
N ILE A 161 -22.76 -2.90 -10.35
CA ILE A 161 -23.19 -3.74 -9.23
C ILE A 161 -22.50 -5.10 -9.26
N ILE A 162 -22.41 -5.73 -8.09
CA ILE A 162 -22.04 -7.14 -7.98
C ILE A 162 -23.29 -7.98 -8.25
N LEU A 163 -23.23 -8.84 -9.26
CA LEU A 163 -24.36 -9.65 -9.73
C LEU A 163 -24.67 -10.84 -8.82
N SER A 164 -23.65 -11.42 -8.17
CA SER A 164 -23.80 -12.58 -7.30
C SER A 164 -23.93 -12.17 -5.83
N THR A 165 -25.05 -12.52 -5.19
CA THR A 165 -25.29 -12.24 -3.77
C THR A 165 -24.26 -12.92 -2.86
N TYR A 166 -23.87 -14.16 -3.15
CA TYR A 166 -22.84 -14.87 -2.38
C TYR A 166 -21.48 -14.17 -2.48
N TYR A 167 -21.13 -13.70 -3.68
CA TYR A 167 -19.89 -12.96 -3.87
C TYR A 167 -19.95 -11.56 -3.22
N LEU A 168 -21.12 -10.93 -3.19
CA LEU A 168 -21.32 -9.67 -2.46
C LEU A 168 -21.05 -9.85 -0.96
N TYR A 169 -21.53 -10.93 -0.34
CA TYR A 169 -21.21 -11.25 1.06
C TYR A 169 -19.70 -11.46 1.25
N TYR A 170 -19.06 -12.25 0.39
CA TYR A 170 -17.60 -12.41 0.42
C TYR A 170 -16.85 -11.07 0.31
N TYR A 171 -17.28 -10.22 -0.63
CA TYR A 171 -16.69 -8.91 -0.86
C TYR A 171 -16.83 -7.99 0.36
N LEU A 172 -18.01 -7.87 0.95
CA LEU A 172 -18.22 -6.98 2.09
C LEU A 172 -17.47 -7.46 3.34
N TYR A 173 -17.59 -8.73 3.69
CA TYR A 173 -17.04 -9.22 4.96
C TYR A 173 -15.57 -9.65 4.85
N ALA A 174 -15.21 -10.46 3.86
CA ALA A 174 -13.84 -10.96 3.74
C ALA A 174 -12.92 -9.92 3.09
N PHE A 175 -13.33 -9.32 1.98
CA PHE A 175 -12.48 -8.35 1.30
C PHE A 175 -12.42 -7.01 2.04
N GLN A 176 -13.56 -6.36 2.25
CA GLN A 176 -13.59 -4.98 2.72
C GLN A 176 -13.29 -4.88 4.24
N ILE A 177 -14.00 -5.63 5.07
CA ILE A 177 -13.78 -5.57 6.52
C ILE A 177 -12.47 -6.26 6.91
N PHE A 178 -12.25 -7.50 6.47
CA PHE A 178 -11.14 -8.30 6.99
C PHE A 178 -9.79 -7.98 6.33
N LEU A 179 -9.69 -8.08 5.00
CA LEU A 179 -8.43 -7.87 4.28
C LEU A 179 -7.99 -6.41 4.21
N HIS A 180 -8.92 -5.48 4.01
CA HIS A 180 -8.59 -4.06 3.91
C HIS A 180 -8.61 -3.35 5.28
N GLY A 181 -9.48 -3.77 6.21
CA GLY A 181 -9.62 -3.16 7.52
C GLY A 181 -8.82 -3.84 8.62
N VAL A 182 -9.35 -4.95 9.13
CA VAL A 182 -8.90 -5.59 10.39
C VAL A 182 -7.44 -6.04 10.33
N ILE A 183 -7.04 -6.78 9.29
CA ILE A 183 -5.66 -7.29 9.17
C ILE A 183 -4.64 -6.14 9.14
N PRO A 184 -4.76 -5.14 8.24
CA PRO A 184 -3.80 -4.04 8.16
C PRO A 184 -3.77 -3.19 9.43
N ILE A 185 -4.92 -2.93 10.06
CA ILE A 185 -5.00 -2.15 11.30
C ILE A 185 -4.25 -2.86 12.43
N ILE A 186 -4.53 -4.15 12.66
CA ILE A 186 -3.86 -4.93 13.72
C ILE A 186 -2.36 -5.02 13.43
N PHE A 187 -2.00 -5.30 12.18
CA PHE A 187 -0.60 -5.46 11.76
C PHE A 187 0.20 -4.15 11.93
N LEU A 188 -0.30 -3.05 11.37
CA LEU A 188 0.35 -1.74 11.43
C LEU A 188 0.38 -1.18 12.84
N SER A 189 -0.68 -1.38 13.65
CA SER A 189 -0.68 -0.96 15.05
C SER A 189 0.39 -1.71 15.84
N THR A 190 0.44 -3.04 15.71
CA THR A 190 1.39 -3.87 16.45
C THR A 190 2.83 -3.54 16.07
N PHE A 191 3.18 -3.66 14.79
CA PHE A 191 4.56 -3.45 14.34
C PHE A 191 4.97 -1.98 14.31
N GLY A 192 4.04 -1.06 14.07
CA GLY A 192 4.29 0.38 14.17
C GLY A 192 4.63 0.81 15.60
N LEU A 193 3.85 0.38 16.59
CA LEU A 193 4.11 0.68 18.01
C LEU A 193 5.42 0.04 18.49
N LEU A 194 5.69 -1.22 18.10
CA LEU A 194 6.95 -1.89 18.44
C LEU A 194 8.15 -1.14 17.85
N THR A 195 8.06 -0.72 16.58
CA THR A 195 9.11 0.07 15.92
C THR A 195 9.31 1.41 16.62
N LEU A 196 8.23 2.10 17.02
CA LEU A 196 8.28 3.35 17.79
C LEU A 196 9.02 3.19 19.12
N LYS A 197 8.63 2.18 19.91
CA LYS A 197 9.23 1.89 21.21
C LYS A 197 10.73 1.66 21.03
N GLN A 198 11.10 0.87 20.04
CA GLN A 198 12.47 0.47 19.79
C GLN A 198 13.35 1.65 19.33
N LEU A 199 12.83 2.49 18.42
CA LEU A 199 13.51 3.70 17.96
C LEU A 199 13.72 4.72 19.08
N ARG A 200 12.74 4.89 19.98
CA ARG A 200 12.91 5.77 21.16
C ARG A 200 14.05 5.29 22.05
N ILE A 201 14.19 3.98 22.28
CA ILE A 201 15.26 3.47 23.13
C ILE A 201 16.63 3.58 22.43
N ILE A 202 16.70 3.36 21.11
CA ILE A 202 17.94 3.56 20.33
C ILE A 202 18.35 5.04 20.34
N SER A 203 17.40 5.96 20.16
CA SER A 203 17.64 7.41 20.18
C SER A 203 18.11 7.93 21.54
N LYS A 204 17.70 7.29 22.65
CA LYS A 204 18.20 7.63 24.00
C LYS A 204 19.63 7.13 24.24
N ARG A 205 20.10 6.13 23.49
CA ARG A 205 21.45 5.54 23.60
C ARG A 205 22.44 6.08 22.55
N LYS A 206 22.17 7.29 22.03
CA LYS A 206 22.72 7.93 20.81
C LYS A 206 24.24 8.06 20.67
N ASN A 207 25.03 7.45 21.56
CA ASN A 207 26.49 7.56 21.54
C ASN A 207 27.21 6.35 20.89
N ARG A 208 26.51 5.28 20.44
CA ARG A 208 27.20 4.08 19.91
C ARG A 208 26.84 3.58 18.50
N TYR A 209 25.75 4.03 17.88
CA TYR A 209 25.40 3.60 16.52
C TYR A 209 24.87 4.79 15.70
N GLY A 210 25.68 5.24 14.75
CA GLY A 210 25.35 6.33 13.83
C GLY A 210 24.23 5.96 12.87
N MET A 211 22.98 5.96 13.35
CA MET A 211 21.82 5.76 12.48
C MET A 211 21.66 6.97 11.56
N MET A 212 21.77 6.73 10.26
CA MET A 212 21.77 7.73 9.21
C MET A 212 20.46 8.54 9.24
N ASN A 213 20.52 9.84 8.97
CA ASN A 213 19.34 10.71 9.05
C ASN A 213 18.19 10.23 8.14
N SER A 214 18.51 9.59 7.01
CA SER A 214 17.54 8.98 6.10
C SER A 214 16.73 7.84 6.74
N ASP A 215 17.32 7.02 7.59
CA ASP A 215 16.60 5.92 8.27
C ASP A 215 15.62 6.43 9.33
N LYS A 216 15.96 7.54 10.00
CA LYS A 216 15.05 8.23 10.91
C LYS A 216 13.87 8.83 10.15
N GLN A 217 14.13 9.45 9.01
CA GLN A 217 13.09 10.01 8.15
C GLN A 217 12.14 8.92 7.65
N LEU A 218 12.66 7.80 7.14
CA LEU A 218 11.81 6.69 6.66
C LEU A 218 10.95 6.10 7.78
N SER A 219 11.53 5.93 8.97
CA SER A 219 10.80 5.40 10.11
C SER A 219 9.68 6.35 10.55
N ARG A 220 9.93 7.67 10.58
CA ARG A 220 8.89 8.66 10.87
C ARG A 220 7.78 8.66 9.80
N MET A 221 8.17 8.55 8.53
CA MET A 221 7.22 8.47 7.42
C MET A 221 6.30 7.25 7.56
N LEU A 222 6.84 6.06 7.81
CA LEU A 222 6.04 4.83 7.97
C LEU A 222 5.06 4.92 9.14
N LEU A 223 5.44 5.60 10.21
CA LEU A 223 4.55 5.80 11.36
C LEU A 223 3.39 6.74 11.02
N LEU A 224 3.67 7.85 10.32
CA LEU A 224 2.62 8.74 9.84
C LEU A 224 1.70 8.02 8.84
N LEU A 225 2.26 7.19 7.95
CA LEU A 225 1.47 6.36 7.04
C LEU A 225 0.60 5.35 7.81
N SER A 226 1.14 4.66 8.81
CA SER A 226 0.38 3.70 9.62
C SER A 226 -0.80 4.37 10.32
N LEU A 227 -0.59 5.55 10.92
CA LEU A 227 -1.65 6.31 11.58
C LEU A 227 -2.70 6.78 10.57
N ALA A 228 -2.26 7.31 9.41
CA ALA A 228 -3.15 7.76 8.36
C ALA A 228 -4.03 6.60 7.85
N ILE A 229 -3.44 5.43 7.60
CA ILE A 229 -4.17 4.23 7.13
C ILE A 229 -5.18 3.76 8.17
N ILE A 230 -4.80 3.70 9.45
CA ILE A 230 -5.73 3.28 10.51
C ILE A 230 -6.92 4.24 10.56
N LEU A 231 -6.67 5.55 10.59
CA LEU A 231 -7.72 6.57 10.62
C LEU A 231 -8.59 6.55 9.37
N SER A 232 -8.00 6.35 8.19
CA SER A 232 -8.74 6.31 6.92
C SER A 232 -9.53 5.02 6.73
N SER A 233 -9.17 3.92 7.40
CA SER A 233 -9.83 2.62 7.24
C SER A 233 -11.04 2.45 8.14
N ILE A 234 -11.13 3.19 9.25
CA ILE A 234 -12.25 3.11 10.21
C ILE A 234 -13.63 3.32 9.54
N PRO A 235 -13.84 4.35 8.69
CA PRO A 235 -15.14 4.57 8.03
C PRO A 235 -15.54 3.47 7.05
N TYR A 236 -14.60 2.63 6.60
CA TYR A 236 -14.89 1.53 5.70
C TYR A 236 -15.22 0.22 6.44
N CYS A 237 -14.99 0.18 7.75
CA CYS A 237 -15.22 -0.97 8.62
C CYS A 237 -16.46 -0.85 9.51
N ILE A 238 -17.05 0.35 9.60
CA ILE A 238 -18.29 0.67 10.32
C ILE A 238 -19.41 0.80 9.30
#